data_AF-A0A941VZG6-F1
#
_entry.id   AF-A0A941VZG6-F1
#
_cell.length_a   1.000
_cell.length_b   1.000
_cell.length_c   1.000
_cell.angle_alpha   90.00
_cell.angle_beta   90.00
_cell.angle_gamma   90.00
#
_symmetry.space_group_name_H-M   'P 1'
#
loop_
_entity.id
_entity.type
_entity.pdbx_description
1 polymer ?
#
loop_
_entity_poly.entity_id
_entity_poly.type
_entity_poly.pdbx_seq_one_letter_code
_entity_poly.pdbx_strand_id
1 'polypeptide(L)' 'MEILLDVIKVEPQKNNMLLLVFENKEKRLFDMNPYLEKNSLRSLNIYHYL' A
#
# COMPACT_ATOMS: atom_id res chain seq x y z
N MET A 1 -23.38 10.66 -2.10
CA MET A 1 -22.51 9.62 -2.67
C MET A 1 -21.10 9.97 -2.28
N GLU A 2 -20.40 9.09 -1.57
CA GLU A 2 -18.96 9.23 -1.41
C GLU A 2 -18.31 8.96 -2.77
N ILE A 3 -17.39 9.85 -3.17
CA ILE A 3 -16.63 9.69 -4.41
C ILE A 3 -15.49 8.72 -4.09
N LEU A 4 -15.48 7.57 -4.76
CA LEU A 4 -14.35 6.66 -4.72
C LEU A 4 -13.24 7.25 -5.59
N LEU A 5 -12.06 7.42 -5.02
CA LEU A 5 -10.88 7.95 -5.70
C LEU A 5 -9.87 6.83 -5.88
N ASP A 6 -9.35 6.69 -7.08
CA ASP A 6 -8.31 5.70 -7.38
C ASP A 6 -6.93 6.18 -6.92
N VAL A 7 -6.12 5.23 -6.45
CA VAL A 7 -4.70 5.47 -6.11
C VAL A 7 -3.88 5.38 -7.40
N ILE A 8 -3.24 6.49 -7.77
CA ILE A 8 -2.43 6.60 -8.99
C ILE A 8 -0.93 6.42 -8.72
N LYS A 9 -0.49 6.54 -7.46
CA LYS A 9 0.91 6.33 -7.07
C LYS A 9 1.01 5.84 -5.63
N VAL A 10 1.94 4.93 -5.39
CA VAL A 10 2.31 4.44 -4.06
C VAL A 10 3.81 4.63 -3.87
N GLU A 11 4.21 5.30 -2.79
CA GLU A 11 5.61 5.44 -2.41
C GLU A 11 5.83 4.80 -1.04
N PRO A 12 6.75 3.82 -0.91
CA PRO A 12 7.10 3.26 0.38
C PRO A 12 7.80 4.31 1.25
N GLN A 13 7.44 4.35 2.53
CA GLN A 13 8.02 5.22 3.53
C GLN A 13 8.68 4.38 4.64
N LYS A 14 9.36 5.06 5.57
CA LYS A 14 9.93 4.41 6.76
C LYS A 14 8.81 3.83 7.65
N ASN A 15 9.19 2.95 8.58
CA ASN A 15 8.31 2.40 9.63
C ASN A 15 7.03 1.73 9.09
N ASN A 16 7.14 1.00 7.97
CA ASN A 16 6.01 0.30 7.34
C ASN A 16 4.85 1.21 6.93
N MET A 17 5.12 2.46 6.60
CA MET A 17 4.10 3.35 6.05
C MET A 17 4.15 3.41 4.52
N LEU A 18 3.02 3.69 3.90
CA LEU A 18 2.91 4.01 2.48
C LEU A 18 2.36 5.43 2.32
N LEU A 19 2.90 6.18 1.37
CA LEU A 19 2.30 7.42 0.88
C LEU A 19 1.49 7.10 -0.37
N LEU A 20 0.17 7.23 -0.27
CA LEU A 20 -0.76 7.05 -1.38
C LEU A 20 -1.06 8.40 -2.01
N VAL A 21 -0.97 8.47 -3.34
CA VAL A 21 -1.40 9.64 -4.13
C VAL A 21 -2.63 9.26 -4.93
N PHE A 22 -3.70 10.02 -4.78
CA PHE A 22 -4.98 9.81 -5.45
C PHE A 22 -5.09 10.66 -6.72
N GLU A 23 -6.01 10.31 -7.62
CA GLU A 23 -6.25 11.03 -8.89
C GLU A 23 -6.53 12.54 -8.71
N ASN A 24 -7.18 12.92 -7.60
CA ASN A 24 -7.46 14.31 -7.23
C ASN A 24 -6.24 15.03 -6.64
N LYS A 25 -5.06 14.40 -6.65
CA LYS A 25 -3.78 14.87 -6.07
C LYS A 25 -3.74 14.86 -4.54
N GLU A 26 -4.76 14.32 -3.87
CA GLU A 26 -4.73 14.11 -2.43
C GLU A 26 -3.64 13.09 -2.07
N LYS A 27 -3.00 13.31 -0.92
CA LYS A 27 -1.97 12.43 -0.38
C LYS A 27 -2.40 11.92 0.99
N ARG A 28 -2.34 10.60 1.19
CA ARG A 28 -2.65 9.96 2.48
C ARG A 28 -1.52 9.05 2.92
N LEU A 29 -1.21 9.07 4.21
CA LEU A 29 -0.34 8.08 4.83
C LEU A 29 -1.16 6.88 5.25
N PHE A 30 -0.66 5.69 4.95
CA PHE A 30 -1.28 4.42 5.27
C PHE A 30 -0.32 3.56 6.07
N ASP A 31 -0.76 3.08 7.23
CA ASP A 31 0.04 2.21 8.11
C ASP A 31 -0.14 0.74 7.72
N MET A 32 0.95 0.08 7.33
CA MET A 32 0.96 -1.33 6.99
C MET A 32 1.12 -2.25 8.20
N ASN A 33 1.48 -1.74 9.39
CA ASN A 33 1.72 -2.59 10.57
C ASN A 33 0.56 -3.58 10.86
N PRO A 34 -0.73 -3.18 10.81
CA PRO A 34 -1.84 -4.11 11.05
C PRO A 34 -1.90 -5.29 10.07
N TYR A 35 -1.30 -5.15 8.89
CA TYR A 35 -1.29 -6.17 7.84
C TYR A 35 -0.03 -7.03 7.86
N LEU A 36 1.06 -6.53 8.45
CA LEU A 36 2.33 -7.25 8.58
C LEU A 36 2.34 -8.20 9.78
N GLU A 37 1.64 -7.84 10.86
CA GLU A 37 1.49 -8.72 12.04
C GLU A 37 0.67 -9.98 11.72
N LYS A 38 -0.19 -9.90 10.70
CA LYS A 38 -0.88 -11.05 10.14
C LYS A 38 0.09 -11.81 9.24
N ASN A 39 0.80 -12.79 9.80
CA ASN A 39 1.73 -13.74 9.16
C ASN A 39 1.14 -14.54 7.95
N SER A 40 0.24 -14.00 7.13
CA SER A 40 -0.34 -14.67 5.95
C SER A 40 0.31 -14.29 4.62
N LEU A 41 1.35 -13.44 4.60
CA LEU A 41 2.10 -13.09 3.38
C LEU A 41 3.28 -14.04 3.09
N ARG A 42 3.47 -15.10 3.88
CA ARG A 42 4.65 -15.97 3.82
C ARG A 42 4.71 -16.93 2.62
N SER A 43 3.72 -16.90 1.73
CA SER A 43 3.63 -17.81 0.59
C SER A 43 3.27 -17.13 -0.74
N LEU A 44 3.76 -15.91 -0.97
CA LEU A 44 3.89 -15.43 -2.35
C LEU A 44 5.26 -15.87 -2.89
N ASN A 45 5.27 -16.98 -3.62
CA ASN A 45 6.46 -17.61 -4.17
C ASN A 45 6.99 -16.73 -5.32
N ILE A 46 7.94 -15.82 -5.02
CA ILE A 46 8.43 -14.79 -5.95
C ILE A 46 9.43 -15.32 -7.01
N TYR A 47 9.61 -16.64 -7.13
CA TYR A 47 10.57 -17.24 -8.08
C TYR A 47 10.13 -17.25 -9.55
N HIS A 48 9.11 -16.49 -9.96
CA HIS A 48 8.63 -16.50 -11.35
C HIS A 48 9.04 -15.28 -12.19
N TYR A 49 9.96 -14.43 -11.71
CA TYR A 49 10.42 -13.24 -12.45
C TYR A 49 11.96 -13.04 -12.43
N LEU A 50 12.74 -14.13 -12.37
CA LEU A 50 14.19 -14.10 -12.62
C LEU A 50 14.55 -15.05 -13.77
#